data_AF-A0A9E2FUK2-F1
#
_entry.id   AF-A0A9E2FUK2-F1
#
_cell.length_a   1.000
_cell.length_b   1.000
_cell.length_c   1.000
_cell.angle_alpha   90.00
_cell.angle_beta   90.00
_cell.angle_gamma   90.00
#
_symmetry.space_group_name_H-M   'P 1'
#
loop_
_entity.id
_entity.type
_entity.pdbx_description
1 polymer ?
#
loop_
_entity_poly.entity_id
_entity_poly.type
_entity_poly.pdbx_seq_one_letter_code
_entity_poly.pdbx_strand_id
1 'polypeptide(L)'
;MTTTLDKIRAAIVQLLRKEYVFFGILVMHLKLVEDKNLTSLAATDGRVFMYNPDIIEQMKLTNRNLQAVLAHEVLHIVLDHIPRMGNRHQFKWNLATDFVINLRLKGDGFDLPSGVALDDKYAKMSAEEVYALLPEVECDGRKYIVLGKNENVLREFSTFYLSVLEES
;
A
#
# COMPACT_ATOMS: atom_id res chain seq x y z
N MET A 1 -16.53 -11.33 19.78
CA MET A 1 -15.18 -11.16 19.19
C MET A 1 -15.22 -9.90 18.33
N THR A 2 -14.21 -9.05 18.42
CA THR A 2 -14.12 -7.82 17.59
C THR A 2 -13.80 -8.22 16.16
N THR A 3 -14.62 -7.81 15.19
CA THR A 3 -14.38 -8.13 13.77
C THR A 3 -13.29 -7.23 13.17
N THR A 4 -12.70 -7.63 12.03
CA THR A 4 -11.76 -6.79 11.29
C THR A 4 -12.40 -5.45 10.89
N LEU A 5 -13.68 -5.47 10.49
CA LEU A 5 -14.44 -4.26 10.18
C LEU A 5 -14.55 -3.32 11.40
N ASP A 6 -14.75 -3.86 12.60
CA ASP A 6 -14.79 -3.06 13.83
C ASP A 6 -13.44 -2.42 14.13
N LYS A 7 -12.32 -3.13 13.90
CA LYS A 7 -10.96 -2.56 14.04
C LYS A 7 -10.72 -1.44 13.04
N ILE A 8 -11.12 -1.63 11.77
CA ILE A 8 -11.02 -0.59 10.73
C ILE A 8 -11.83 0.64 11.12
N ARG A 9 -13.09 0.47 11.55
CA ARG A 9 -13.93 1.58 12.02
C ARG A 9 -13.31 2.31 13.22
N ALA A 10 -12.76 1.58 14.18
CA ALA A 10 -12.05 2.17 15.31
C ALA A 10 -10.81 2.97 14.87
N ALA A 11 -10.08 2.51 13.86
CA ALA A 11 -8.96 3.24 13.27
C ALA A 11 -9.41 4.52 12.55
N ILE A 12 -10.52 4.47 11.80
CA ILE A 12 -11.12 5.67 11.16
C ILE A 12 -11.48 6.72 12.20
N VAL A 13 -12.16 6.33 13.28
CA VAL A 13 -12.52 7.26 14.36
C VAL A 13 -11.27 7.90 15.00
N GLN A 14 -10.19 7.14 15.14
CA GLN A 14 -8.92 7.67 15.68
C GLN A 14 -8.23 8.65 14.71
N LEU A 15 -8.38 8.47 13.39
CA LEU A 15 -7.90 9.44 12.39
C LEU A 15 -8.63 10.79 12.47
N LEU A 16 -9.83 10.86 13.06
CA LEU A 16 -10.57 12.12 13.24
C LEU A 16 -9.97 13.03 14.32
N ARG A 17 -8.90 12.61 15.00
CA ARG A 17 -8.15 13.47 15.93
C ARG A 17 -7.44 14.57 15.15
N LYS A 18 -7.21 15.71 15.82
CA LYS A 18 -6.69 16.96 15.21
C LYS A 18 -5.46 16.76 14.30
N GLU A 19 -4.55 15.87 14.69
CA GLU A 19 -3.30 15.59 13.98
C GLU A 19 -3.50 14.94 12.60
N TYR A 20 -4.54 14.11 12.45
CA TYR A 20 -4.76 13.27 11.25
C TYR A 20 -6.11 13.52 10.57
N VAL A 21 -6.83 14.57 11.00
CA VAL A 21 -8.21 14.85 10.59
C VAL A 21 -8.38 14.93 9.06
N PHE A 22 -7.34 15.38 8.35
CA PHE A 22 -7.29 15.36 6.88
C PHE A 22 -7.56 13.95 6.33
N PHE A 23 -6.82 12.95 6.80
CA PHE A 23 -6.99 11.56 6.38
C PHE A 23 -8.35 11.01 6.85
N GLY A 24 -8.71 11.27 8.11
CA GLY A 24 -9.99 10.78 8.67
C GLY A 24 -11.20 11.25 7.86
N ILE A 25 -11.24 12.52 7.45
CA ILE A 25 -12.31 13.07 6.60
C ILE A 25 -12.35 12.36 5.24
N LEU A 26 -11.21 12.17 4.59
CA LEU A 26 -11.15 11.55 3.27
C LEU A 26 -11.55 10.07 3.29
N VAL A 27 -11.06 9.31 4.28
CA VAL A 27 -11.42 7.90 4.45
C VAL A 27 -12.93 7.72 4.65
N MET A 28 -13.61 8.64 5.35
CA MET A 28 -15.07 8.56 5.55
C MET A 28 -15.88 8.65 4.25
N HIS A 29 -15.30 9.15 3.15
CA HIS A 29 -15.96 9.18 1.85
C HIS A 29 -15.83 7.86 1.08
N LEU A 30 -14.99 6.94 1.57
CA LEU A 30 -14.79 5.63 0.96
C LEU A 30 -15.81 4.62 1.47
N LYS A 31 -16.32 3.78 0.57
CA LYS A 31 -17.11 2.61 0.95
C LYS A 31 -16.17 1.49 1.41
N LEU A 32 -16.38 0.96 2.61
CA LEU A 32 -15.63 -0.21 3.08
C LEU A 32 -16.20 -1.49 2.44
N VAL A 33 -15.35 -2.28 1.80
CA VAL A 33 -15.72 -3.57 1.19
C VAL A 33 -14.72 -4.63 1.61
N GLU A 34 -15.24 -5.73 2.14
CA GLU A 34 -14.43 -6.93 2.43
C GLU A 34 -14.21 -7.70 1.14
N ASP A 35 -12.96 -8.04 0.84
CA ASP A 35 -12.59 -8.91 -0.29
C ASP A 35 -11.49 -9.88 0.13
N LYS A 36 -11.84 -11.16 0.27
CA LYS A 36 -10.91 -12.23 0.65
C LYS A 36 -10.02 -12.72 -0.49
N ASN A 37 -10.36 -12.36 -1.74
CA ASN A 37 -9.55 -12.70 -2.90
C ASN A 37 -8.50 -11.63 -3.17
N LEU A 38 -8.53 -10.51 -2.46
CA LEU A 38 -7.53 -9.48 -2.56
C LEU A 38 -6.19 -10.05 -2.08
N THR A 39 -5.19 -10.01 -2.94
CA THR A 39 -3.85 -10.51 -2.60
C THR A 39 -3.14 -9.53 -1.67
N SER A 40 -3.35 -8.23 -1.85
CA SER A 40 -2.85 -7.21 -0.93
C SER A 40 -3.68 -7.13 0.37
N LEU A 41 -3.10 -6.50 1.39
CA LEU A 41 -3.79 -6.18 2.63
C LEU A 41 -5.02 -5.28 2.38
N ALA A 42 -4.84 -4.23 1.58
CA ALA A 42 -5.87 -3.29 1.17
C ALA A 42 -5.62 -2.76 -0.25
N ALA A 43 -6.66 -2.18 -0.86
CA ALA A 43 -6.59 -1.49 -2.13
C ALA A 43 -7.71 -0.46 -2.26
N THR A 44 -7.57 0.48 -3.17
CA THR A 44 -8.63 1.42 -3.54
C THR A 44 -8.74 1.67 -5.05
N ASP A 45 -9.97 1.90 -5.50
CA ASP A 45 -10.31 2.40 -6.84
C ASP A 45 -10.64 3.91 -6.84
N GLY A 46 -10.44 4.59 -5.72
CA GLY A 46 -10.81 5.99 -5.50
C GLY A 46 -12.19 6.21 -4.89
N ARG A 47 -13.02 5.16 -4.75
CA ARG A 47 -14.36 5.24 -4.15
C ARG A 47 -14.58 4.18 -3.06
N VAL A 48 -13.91 3.06 -3.20
CA VAL A 48 -14.00 1.91 -2.32
C VAL A 48 -12.65 1.68 -1.65
N PHE A 49 -12.67 1.43 -0.35
CA PHE A 49 -11.55 0.85 0.39
C PHE A 49 -11.83 -0.65 0.53
N MET A 50 -11.10 -1.45 -0.25
CA MET A 50 -11.15 -2.90 -0.23
C MET A 50 -10.11 -3.41 0.77
N TYR A 51 -10.44 -4.42 1.56
CA TYR A 51 -9.51 -5.02 2.51
C TYR A 51 -9.67 -6.54 2.59
N ASN A 52 -8.56 -7.23 2.79
CA ASN A 52 -8.56 -8.67 3.07
C ASN A 52 -8.52 -8.89 4.60
N PRO A 53 -9.61 -9.41 5.21
CA PRO A 53 -9.67 -9.61 6.65
C PRO A 53 -8.69 -10.69 7.12
N ASP A 54 -8.46 -11.73 6.32
CA ASP A 54 -7.61 -12.86 6.70
C ASP A 54 -6.14 -12.41 6.80
N ILE A 55 -5.68 -11.57 5.85
CA ILE A 55 -4.33 -10.97 5.90
C ILE A 55 -4.17 -10.03 7.10
N ILE A 56 -5.16 -9.15 7.35
CA ILE A 56 -5.11 -8.20 8.48
C ILE A 56 -5.02 -8.94 9.83
N GLU A 57 -5.80 -10.01 10.00
CA GLU A 57 -5.76 -10.83 11.21
C GLU A 57 -4.45 -11.62 11.31
N GLN A 58 -3.97 -12.21 10.21
CA GLN A 58 -2.71 -12.96 10.17
C GLN A 58 -1.50 -12.08 10.53
N MET A 59 -1.45 -10.86 10.02
CA MET A 59 -0.41 -9.88 10.34
C MET A 59 -0.56 -9.26 11.74
N LYS A 60 -1.67 -9.54 12.45
CA LYS A 60 -1.96 -9.03 13.80
C LYS A 60 -1.83 -7.50 13.88
N LEU A 61 -2.35 -6.80 12.88
CA LEU A 61 -2.19 -5.34 12.79
C LEU A 61 -2.83 -4.62 13.98
N THR A 62 -2.09 -3.65 14.51
CA THR A 62 -2.60 -2.76 15.54
C THR A 62 -3.52 -1.69 14.95
N ASN A 63 -4.27 -0.99 15.80
CA ASN A 63 -5.05 0.18 15.37
C ASN A 63 -4.18 1.26 14.71
N ARG A 64 -2.91 1.43 15.15
CA ARG A 64 -2.00 2.42 14.55
C ARG A 64 -1.53 1.98 13.17
N ASN A 65 -1.30 0.68 12.97
CA ASN A 65 -1.01 0.15 11.64
C ASN A 65 -2.19 0.31 10.69
N LEU A 66 -3.42 0.07 11.16
CA LEU A 66 -4.61 0.29 10.35
C LEU A 66 -4.82 1.77 9.97
N GLN A 67 -4.46 2.71 10.84
CA GLN A 67 -4.46 4.14 10.49
C GLN A 67 -3.51 4.44 9.33
N ALA A 68 -2.31 3.84 9.34
CA ALA A 68 -1.34 3.98 8.26
C ALA A 68 -1.86 3.40 6.93
N VAL A 69 -2.45 2.20 6.96
CA VAL A 69 -3.05 1.58 5.77
C VAL A 69 -4.17 2.45 5.19
N LEU A 70 -5.06 2.98 6.04
CA LEU A 70 -6.13 3.86 5.57
C LEU A 70 -5.59 5.15 4.97
N ALA A 71 -4.57 5.75 5.60
CA ALA A 71 -3.91 6.94 5.07
C ALA A 71 -3.17 6.65 3.75
N HIS A 72 -2.58 5.46 3.61
CA HIS A 72 -1.89 5.00 2.39
C HIS A 72 -2.84 4.98 1.20
N GLU A 73 -3.97 4.28 1.33
CA GLU A 73 -4.97 4.21 0.25
C GLU A 73 -5.53 5.59 -0.10
N VAL A 74 -5.78 6.45 0.90
CA VAL A 74 -6.19 7.83 0.65
C VAL A 74 -5.13 8.63 -0.12
N LEU A 75 -3.85 8.42 0.15
CA LEU A 75 -2.77 9.12 -0.56
C LEU A 75 -2.67 8.70 -2.02
N HIS A 76 -3.03 7.48 -2.40
CA HIS A 76 -3.15 7.13 -3.82
C HIS A 76 -4.20 7.99 -4.53
N ILE A 77 -5.28 8.37 -3.84
CA ILE A 77 -6.35 9.22 -4.38
C ILE A 77 -5.90 10.68 -4.40
N VAL A 78 -5.40 11.19 -3.28
CA VAL A 78 -5.00 12.61 -3.13
C VAL A 78 -3.87 12.99 -4.08
N LEU A 79 -2.92 12.07 -4.29
CA LEU A 79 -1.79 12.27 -5.20
C LEU A 79 -2.12 11.88 -6.64
N ASP A 80 -3.38 11.52 -6.92
CA ASP A 80 -3.88 11.19 -8.26
C ASP A 80 -3.13 10.02 -8.92
N HIS A 81 -2.62 9.08 -8.12
CA HIS A 81 -1.76 7.99 -8.60
C HIS A 81 -2.49 7.02 -9.54
N ILE A 82 -3.81 6.85 -9.37
CA ILE A 82 -4.60 5.94 -10.20
C ILE A 82 -4.62 6.40 -11.67
N PRO A 83 -5.10 7.61 -12.03
CA PRO A 83 -5.08 8.05 -13.42
C PRO A 83 -3.68 8.44 -13.91
N ARG A 84 -2.77 8.89 -13.02
CA ARG A 84 -1.39 9.22 -13.39
C ARG A 84 -0.61 8.04 -13.96
N MET A 85 -1.04 6.79 -13.72
CA MET A 85 -0.40 5.59 -14.28
C MET A 85 -0.24 5.67 -15.80
N GLY A 86 -1.28 6.10 -16.52
CA GLY A 86 -1.31 6.09 -17.98
C GLY A 86 -1.02 4.71 -18.56
N ASN A 87 -0.07 4.61 -19.50
CA ASN A 87 0.32 3.36 -20.16
C ASN A 87 1.50 2.63 -19.48
N ARG A 88 1.85 3.00 -18.24
CA ARG A 88 2.95 2.36 -17.50
C ARG A 88 2.57 0.95 -17.05
N HIS A 89 3.58 0.13 -16.77
CA HIS A 89 3.37 -1.22 -16.25
C HIS A 89 2.79 -1.15 -14.82
N GLN A 90 1.59 -1.71 -14.63
CA GLN A 90 0.78 -1.58 -13.41
C GLN A 90 1.57 -1.92 -12.14
N PHE A 91 2.21 -3.09 -12.08
CA PHE A 91 2.94 -3.52 -10.87
C PHE A 91 4.10 -2.59 -10.52
N LYS A 92 4.86 -2.16 -11.53
CA LYS A 92 6.01 -1.27 -11.36
C LYS A 92 5.55 0.13 -10.93
N TRP A 93 4.40 0.57 -11.45
CA TRP A 93 3.76 1.82 -11.05
C TRP A 93 3.27 1.78 -9.60
N ASN A 94 2.53 0.74 -9.23
CA ASN A 94 2.04 0.57 -7.86
C ASN A 94 3.22 0.56 -6.87
N LEU A 95 4.27 -0.20 -7.16
CA LEU A 95 5.47 -0.24 -6.33
C LEU A 95 6.16 1.12 -6.20
N ALA A 96 6.28 1.87 -7.30
CA ALA A 96 6.86 3.22 -7.26
C ALA A 96 6.03 4.17 -6.40
N THR A 97 4.70 4.13 -6.53
CA THR A 97 3.80 4.96 -5.73
C THR A 97 3.81 4.56 -4.25
N ASP A 98 3.93 3.27 -3.95
CA ASP A 98 3.97 2.75 -2.58
C ASP A 98 5.23 3.22 -1.86
N PHE A 99 6.40 3.21 -2.52
CA PHE A 99 7.63 3.77 -1.93
C PHE A 99 7.46 5.25 -1.53
N VAL A 100 6.88 6.06 -2.42
CA VAL A 100 6.67 7.49 -2.18
C VAL A 100 5.71 7.70 -1.00
N ILE A 101 4.59 6.98 -0.97
CA ILE A 101 3.57 7.11 0.07
C ILE A 101 4.12 6.61 1.42
N ASN A 102 4.76 5.44 1.46
CA ASN A 102 5.28 4.87 2.69
C ASN A 102 6.37 5.77 3.31
N LEU A 103 7.28 6.31 2.48
CA LEU A 103 8.29 7.26 2.97
C LEU A 103 7.65 8.54 3.52
N ARG A 104 6.58 9.02 2.89
CA ARG A 104 5.81 10.18 3.37
C ARG A 104 5.16 9.88 4.72
N LEU A 105 4.43 8.78 4.84
CA LEU A 105 3.75 8.39 6.08
C LEU A 105 4.74 8.12 7.22
N LYS A 106 5.88 7.47 6.94
CA LYS A 106 6.98 7.30 7.89
C LYS A 106 7.49 8.65 8.40
N GLY A 107 7.68 9.62 7.51
CA GLY A 107 8.09 11.00 7.85
C GLY A 107 7.04 11.76 8.67
N ASP A 108 5.74 11.51 8.41
CA ASP A 108 4.61 12.10 9.13
C ASP A 108 4.30 11.38 10.46
N GLY A 109 5.09 10.38 10.85
CA GLY A 109 5.01 9.71 12.17
C GLY A 109 3.99 8.57 12.27
N PHE A 110 3.52 8.05 11.13
CA PHE A 110 2.64 6.88 11.11
C PHE A 110 3.40 5.58 11.45
N ASP A 111 2.69 4.65 12.08
CA ASP A 111 3.20 3.31 12.42
C ASP A 111 2.89 2.34 11.27
N LEU A 112 3.86 2.14 10.37
CA LEU A 112 3.67 1.32 9.18
C LEU A 112 3.67 -0.18 9.52
N PRO A 113 2.83 -1.01 8.86
CA PRO A 113 2.96 -2.47 8.95
C PRO A 113 4.36 -2.95 8.58
N SER A 114 4.79 -4.09 9.13
CA SER A 114 6.04 -4.73 8.70
C SER A 114 5.92 -5.21 7.25
N GLY A 115 7.01 -5.10 6.48
CA GLY A 115 7.08 -5.61 5.11
C GLY A 115 6.53 -4.66 4.03
N VAL A 116 6.25 -3.41 4.37
CA VAL A 116 5.91 -2.36 3.39
C VAL A 116 7.13 -1.94 2.56
N ALA A 117 6.88 -1.48 1.33
CA ALA A 117 7.92 -0.97 0.43
C ALA A 117 8.52 0.34 0.97
N LEU A 118 9.73 0.27 1.53
CA LEU A 118 10.49 1.41 2.05
C LEU A 118 11.95 1.30 1.62
N ASP A 119 12.45 2.37 1.02
CA ASP A 119 13.88 2.51 0.70
C ASP A 119 14.22 4.00 0.72
N ASP A 120 15.06 4.41 1.69
CA ASP A 120 15.38 5.82 1.91
C ASP A 120 16.09 6.47 0.69
N LYS A 121 16.61 5.68 -0.26
CA LYS A 121 17.19 6.20 -1.51
C LYS A 121 16.16 6.93 -2.38
N TYR A 122 14.87 6.61 -2.23
CA TYR A 122 13.77 7.25 -2.96
C TYR A 122 13.20 8.47 -2.20
N ALA A 123 13.81 8.86 -1.08
CA ALA A 123 13.33 10.00 -0.32
C ALA A 123 13.29 11.28 -1.17
N LYS A 124 12.17 12.01 -1.08
CA LYS A 124 11.88 13.26 -1.82
C LYS A 124 11.76 13.10 -3.34
N MET A 125 11.72 11.88 -3.86
CA MET A 125 11.46 11.61 -5.27
C MET A 125 9.95 11.53 -5.55
N SER A 126 9.54 11.86 -6.77
CA SER A 126 8.20 11.61 -7.30
C SER A 126 8.01 10.15 -7.71
N ALA A 127 6.75 9.72 -7.84
CA ALA A 127 6.42 8.36 -8.29
C ALA A 127 7.00 8.06 -9.69
N GLU A 128 7.04 9.06 -10.58
CA GLU A 128 7.62 8.91 -11.92
C GLU A 128 9.14 8.74 -11.89
N GLU A 129 9.83 9.50 -11.04
CA GLU A 129 11.28 9.34 -10.87
C GLU A 129 11.62 7.98 -10.27
N VAL A 130 10.88 7.53 -9.25
CA VAL A 130 11.05 6.17 -8.69
C VAL A 130 10.75 5.11 -9.75
N TYR A 131 9.66 5.25 -10.51
CA TYR A 131 9.31 4.33 -11.59
C TYR A 131 10.44 4.19 -12.62
N ALA A 132 11.06 5.30 -13.01
CA ALA A 132 12.16 5.30 -13.97
C ALA A 132 13.43 4.58 -13.45
N LEU A 133 13.64 4.57 -12.13
CA LEU A 133 14.76 3.88 -11.48
C LEU A 133 14.47 2.40 -11.17
N LEU A 134 13.20 2.01 -11.06
CA LEU A 134 12.84 0.63 -10.82
C LEU A 134 13.24 -0.23 -12.04
N PRO A 135 13.72 -1.47 -11.80
CA PRO A 135 14.01 -2.42 -12.87
C PRO A 135 12.78 -2.69 -13.75
N GLU A 136 13.00 -3.20 -14.96
CA GLU A 136 11.90 -3.66 -15.80
C GLU A 136 11.26 -4.91 -15.20
N VAL A 137 9.99 -5.12 -15.51
CA VAL A 137 9.20 -6.23 -14.97
C VAL A 137 8.49 -6.93 -16.13
N GLU A 138 8.61 -8.25 -16.17
CA GLU A 138 7.83 -9.13 -17.03
C GLU A 138 6.80 -9.90 -16.21
N CYS A 139 5.70 -10.30 -16.85
CA CYS A 139 4.70 -11.17 -16.22
C CYS A 139 4.79 -12.56 -16.85
N ASP A 140 5.17 -13.56 -16.06
CA ASP A 140 5.11 -14.98 -16.45
C ASP A 140 3.87 -15.62 -15.81
N GLY A 141 2.76 -15.59 -16.55
CA GLY A 141 1.46 -16.09 -16.11
C GLY A 141 0.86 -15.28 -14.95
N ARG A 142 1.24 -15.61 -13.71
CA ARG A 142 0.79 -14.95 -12.47
C ARG A 142 1.92 -14.33 -11.66
N LYS A 143 3.17 -14.51 -12.08
CA LYS A 143 4.35 -14.02 -11.35
C LYS A 143 4.97 -12.84 -12.08
N TYR A 144 5.29 -11.80 -11.33
CA TYR A 144 6.11 -10.71 -11.83
C TYR A 144 7.59 -11.07 -11.68
N ILE A 145 8.29 -11.11 -12.81
CA ILE A 145 9.73 -11.33 -12.89
C ILE A 145 10.40 -9.98 -13.06
N VAL A 146 11.26 -9.62 -12.12
CA VAL A 146 12.05 -8.40 -12.19
C VAL A 146 13.30 -8.65 -13.04
N LEU A 147 13.47 -7.89 -14.10
CA LEU A 147 14.58 -7.98 -15.04
C LEU A 147 15.73 -7.05 -14.62
N GLY A 148 16.89 -7.62 -14.26
CA GLY A 148 18.09 -6.84 -13.93
C GLY A 148 19.26 -7.67 -13.40
N LYS A 149 20.50 -7.18 -13.59
CA LYS A 149 21.77 -7.91 -13.32
C LYS A 149 22.22 -7.96 -11.85
N ASN A 150 21.43 -7.48 -10.89
CA ASN A 150 21.85 -7.42 -9.47
C ASN A 150 20.89 -8.17 -8.55
N GLU A 151 21.28 -9.39 -8.20
CA GLU A 151 20.58 -10.30 -7.28
C GLU A 151 20.32 -9.70 -5.88
N ASN A 152 21.07 -8.68 -5.48
CA ASN A 152 20.89 -8.04 -4.16
C ASN A 152 19.67 -7.13 -4.09
N VAL A 153 19.26 -6.49 -5.20
CA VAL A 153 17.98 -5.77 -5.26
C VAL A 153 16.82 -6.77 -5.24
N LEU A 154 17.03 -8.01 -5.69
CA LEU A 154 15.99 -9.05 -5.70
C LEU A 154 15.73 -9.64 -4.30
N ARG A 155 16.72 -9.67 -3.40
CA ARG A 155 16.59 -10.23 -2.04
C ARG A 155 15.92 -9.30 -1.04
N GLU A 156 16.13 -7.99 -1.13
CA GLU A 156 15.51 -7.02 -0.21
C GLU A 156 14.04 -6.72 -0.55
N PHE A 157 13.61 -7.02 -1.78
CA PHE A 157 12.26 -6.80 -2.27
C PHE A 157 11.34 -8.02 -2.08
N SER A 158 11.87 -9.12 -1.51
CA SER A 158 11.30 -10.47 -1.59
C SER A 158 11.14 -11.13 -0.22
N THR A 159 10.04 -10.83 0.48
CA THR A 159 9.37 -11.88 1.27
C THR A 159 7.88 -11.62 1.50
N PHE A 160 7.38 -10.39 1.32
CA PHE A 160 5.95 -10.09 1.51
C PHE A 160 5.21 -9.84 0.19
N TYR A 161 5.71 -8.99 -0.71
CA TYR A 161 5.02 -8.67 -1.97
C TYR A 161 5.08 -9.78 -3.03
N LEU A 162 6.16 -10.57 -3.06
CA LEU A 162 6.29 -11.69 -4.00
C LEU A 162 5.59 -12.95 -3.47
N SER A 163 5.67 -13.27 -2.17
CA SER A 163 5.02 -14.46 -1.60
C SER A 163 3.49 -14.41 -1.70
N VAL A 164 2.92 -13.21 -1.59
CA VAL A 164 1.49 -12.93 -1.78
C VAL A 164 1.00 -13.22 -3.21
N LEU A 165 1.89 -13.24 -4.21
CA LEU A 165 1.57 -13.62 -5.59
C LEU A 165 2.01 -15.06 -5.92
N GLU A 166 2.77 -15.72 -5.05
CA GLU A 166 3.27 -17.08 -5.30
C GLU A 166 2.29 -18.20 -4.89
N GLU A 167 1.24 -17.90 -4.10
CA GLU A 167 0.30 -18.90 -3.58
C GLU A 167 -1.18 -18.70 -3.99
N SER A 168 -1.44 -18.27 -5.24
CA SER A 168 -2.82 -18.32 -5.80
C SER A 168 -2.92 -18.72 -7.26
#